data_AF-A0A7Y6F9S2-F1
#
_entry.id   AF-A0A7Y6F9S2-F1
#
_cell.length_a   1.000
_cell.length_b   1.000
_cell.length_c   1.000
_cell.angle_alpha   90.00
_cell.angle_beta   90.00
_cell.angle_gamma   90.00
#
_symmetry.space_group_name_H-M   'P 1'
#
loop_
_entity.id
_entity.type
_entity.pdbx_description
1 polymer ?
#
loop_
_entity_poly.entity_id
_entity_poly.type
_entity_poly.pdbx_seq_one_letter_code
_entity_poly.pdbx_strand_id
1 'polypeptide(L)'
;MCSSAVLGGGIGPRAWILNAQVPGGYPRLDPDRHLAEIAAAEGLSGPGAGLMTAAEVAAYTTGRDGGVTATVTTGLGVRGWAAAPETTAPESLASQTAAPECATDETATGETPTPETTAPEFVAAETPTPETPAPEPAAPGMEPRTPPRPGTVNIVVVLPVALSDAALVNAVATATEAKVQALLDAGLDCSGTPTDAVCVAAPEPGPDGGEPFAGPRSPWGARIARAVHAAVLAGARPARGLS
;
A
#
# COMPACT_ATOMS: atom_id res chain seq x y z
N MET A 1 9.85 -5.81 8.73
CA MET A 1 8.66 -5.44 7.94
C MET A 1 8.63 -6.25 6.65
N CYS A 2 7.47 -6.51 6.07
CA CYS A 2 7.30 -6.98 4.68
C CYS A 2 6.30 -6.09 3.95
N SER A 3 6.64 -5.62 2.76
CA SER A 3 5.89 -4.56 2.08
C SER A 3 5.89 -4.71 0.56
N SER A 4 4.78 -4.38 -0.09
CA SER A 4 4.69 -4.16 -1.53
C SER A 4 4.68 -2.68 -1.92
N ALA A 5 5.13 -1.80 -1.01
CA ALA A 5 5.20 -0.36 -1.23
C ALA A 5 6.10 0.00 -2.42
N VAL A 6 5.80 1.12 -3.08
CA VAL A 6 6.55 1.62 -4.23
C VAL A 6 7.97 2.00 -3.82
N LEU A 7 8.10 2.68 -2.69
CA LEU A 7 9.39 2.97 -2.06
C LEU A 7 9.62 2.00 -0.90
N GLY A 8 10.79 1.35 -0.85
CA GLY A 8 11.21 0.54 0.29
C GLY A 8 10.42 -0.76 0.49
N GLY A 9 9.81 -1.29 -0.58
CA GLY A 9 9.21 -2.63 -0.60
C GLY A 9 10.21 -3.76 -0.28
N GLY A 10 9.69 -4.99 -0.23
CA GLY A 10 10.44 -6.18 0.18
C GLY A 10 10.40 -6.43 1.68
N ILE A 11 11.31 -7.29 2.16
CA ILE A 11 11.48 -7.62 3.58
C ILE A 11 12.68 -6.84 4.13
N GLY A 12 12.52 -6.25 5.30
CA GLY A 12 13.61 -5.58 6.01
C GLY A 12 13.16 -4.64 7.12
N PRO A 13 14.13 -4.05 7.84
CA PRO A 13 13.86 -3.06 8.88
C PRO A 13 13.40 -1.73 8.27
N ARG A 14 12.42 -1.07 8.90
CA ARG A 14 11.85 0.21 8.47
C ARG A 14 11.54 1.06 9.70
N ALA A 15 11.98 2.31 9.68
CA ALA A 15 11.76 3.30 10.72
C ALA A 15 10.42 4.02 10.56
N TRP A 16 9.92 4.13 9.33
CA TRP A 16 8.67 4.84 9.03
C TRP A 16 7.87 4.16 7.93
N ILE A 17 6.55 4.39 7.95
CA ILE A 17 5.61 3.99 6.91
C ILE A 17 4.82 5.24 6.51
N LEU A 18 4.86 5.57 5.22
CA LEU A 18 4.17 6.73 4.65
C LEU A 18 3.11 6.24 3.67
N ASN A 19 1.86 6.68 3.81
CA ASN A 19 0.84 6.53 2.78
C ASN A 19 0.51 7.90 2.20
N ALA A 20 1.11 8.21 1.05
CA ALA A 20 1.00 9.53 0.42
C ALA A 20 -0.20 9.62 -0.52
N GLN A 21 -1.02 10.65 -0.33
CA GLN A 21 -2.05 11.01 -1.29
C GLN A 21 -1.43 11.70 -2.50
N VAL A 22 -1.86 11.35 -3.71
CA VAL A 22 -1.48 12.00 -4.97
C VAL A 22 -2.70 12.27 -5.85
N PRO A 23 -2.61 13.16 -6.86
CA PRO A 23 -3.71 13.36 -7.80
C PRO A 23 -4.05 12.11 -8.62
N GLY A 24 -5.32 11.99 -9.04
CA GLY A 24 -5.74 10.99 -10.00
C GLY A 24 -5.03 11.17 -11.35
N GLY A 25 -4.57 10.07 -11.95
CA GLY A 25 -3.76 10.12 -13.18
C GLY A 25 -2.32 10.59 -12.97
N TYR A 26 -1.76 10.28 -11.78
CA TYR A 26 -0.41 10.59 -11.35
C TYR A 26 0.62 10.70 -12.52
N PRO A 27 1.19 11.90 -12.77
CA PRO A 27 1.89 12.19 -14.03
C PRO A 27 3.40 11.91 -13.99
N ARG A 28 3.97 11.70 -12.79
CA ARG A 28 5.41 11.52 -12.64
C ARG A 28 5.83 10.09 -12.99
N LEU A 29 7.02 9.97 -13.56
CA LEU A 29 7.64 8.69 -13.95
C LEU A 29 8.64 8.15 -12.91
N ASP A 30 8.85 8.90 -11.81
CA ASP A 30 9.79 8.63 -10.73
C ASP A 30 9.09 8.58 -9.35
N PRO A 31 8.10 7.69 -9.15
CA PRO A 31 7.25 7.68 -7.95
C PRO A 31 8.01 7.38 -6.66
N ASP A 32 9.06 6.58 -6.72
CA ASP A 32 9.96 6.27 -5.60
C ASP A 32 10.74 7.51 -5.13
N ARG A 33 11.30 8.28 -6.07
CA ARG A 33 11.96 9.56 -5.76
C ARG A 33 10.97 10.56 -5.16
N HIS A 34 9.77 10.67 -5.74
CA HIS A 34 8.75 11.58 -5.20
C HIS A 34 8.35 11.19 -3.77
N LEU A 35 8.18 9.90 -3.47
CA LEU A 35 7.89 9.44 -2.11
C LEU A 35 9.01 9.78 -1.13
N ALA A 36 10.27 9.72 -1.56
CA ALA A 36 11.40 10.13 -0.74
C ALA A 36 11.40 11.65 -0.47
N GLU A 37 11.01 12.47 -1.45
CA GLU A 37 10.82 13.92 -1.29
C GLU A 37 9.71 14.23 -0.29
N ILE A 38 8.56 13.53 -0.37
CA ILE A 38 7.45 13.69 0.58
C ILE A 38 7.88 13.26 1.99
N ALA A 39 8.52 12.11 2.11
CA ALA A 39 9.03 11.63 3.39
C ALA A 39 10.00 12.64 4.05
N ALA A 40 10.91 13.22 3.26
CA ALA A 40 11.82 14.25 3.73
C ALA A 40 11.09 15.54 4.16
N ALA A 41 10.04 15.94 3.44
CA ALA A 41 9.22 17.10 3.81
C ALA A 41 8.46 16.89 5.13
N GLU A 42 8.07 15.65 5.44
CA GLU A 42 7.48 15.24 6.72
C GLU A 42 8.53 15.02 7.83
N GLY A 43 9.82 15.25 7.56
CA GLY A 43 10.90 15.05 8.53
C GLY A 43 11.23 13.58 8.81
N LEU A 44 10.74 12.66 7.98
CA LEU A 44 11.02 11.23 8.10
C LEU A 44 12.42 10.92 7.60
N SER A 45 13.18 10.16 8.39
CA SER A 45 14.57 9.82 8.09
C SER A 45 14.85 8.34 8.32
N GLY A 46 15.92 7.84 7.72
CA GLY A 46 16.27 6.41 7.75
C GLY A 46 15.45 5.57 6.75
N PRO A 47 15.63 4.24 6.77
CA PRO A 47 14.93 3.34 5.86
C PRO A 47 13.43 3.34 6.16
N GLY A 48 12.59 3.46 5.14
CA GLY A 48 11.14 3.39 5.32
C GLY A 48 10.40 2.90 4.09
N ALA A 49 9.07 2.80 4.22
CA ALA A 49 8.20 2.26 3.19
C ALA A 49 7.16 3.30 2.78
N GLY A 50 7.15 3.67 1.49
CA GLY A 50 6.24 4.66 0.92
C GLY A 50 5.18 4.02 0.02
N LEU A 51 3.93 4.02 0.48
CA LEU A 51 2.76 3.74 -0.33
C LEU A 51 2.26 5.04 -0.98
N MET A 52 1.60 4.91 -2.13
CA MET A 52 1.02 6.03 -2.87
C MET A 52 -0.42 5.70 -3.25
N THR A 53 -1.31 6.69 -3.22
CA THR A 53 -2.74 6.49 -3.49
C THR A 53 -3.40 7.77 -4.00
N ALA A 54 -4.32 7.65 -4.94
CA ALA A 54 -5.21 8.75 -5.32
C ALA A 54 -6.49 8.85 -4.46
N ALA A 55 -6.71 7.87 -3.57
CA ALA A 55 -7.81 7.89 -2.63
C ALA A 55 -7.52 8.81 -1.44
N GLU A 56 -8.58 9.34 -0.83
CA GLU A 56 -8.49 10.24 0.32
C GLU A 56 -7.85 9.54 1.52
N VAL A 57 -6.62 9.92 1.86
CA VAL A 57 -5.86 9.25 2.92
C VAL A 57 -6.43 9.53 4.31
N ALA A 58 -7.04 10.70 4.51
CA ALA A 58 -7.73 11.08 5.75
C ALA A 58 -8.99 10.23 6.02
N ALA A 59 -9.60 9.66 4.97
CA ALA A 59 -10.77 8.79 5.05
C ALA A 59 -10.40 7.31 5.34
N TYR A 60 -9.24 7.06 5.95
CA TYR A 60 -8.83 5.71 6.31
C TYR A 60 -9.80 5.05 7.29
N THR A 61 -9.81 3.73 7.28
CA THR A 61 -10.56 2.91 8.23
C THR A 61 -9.60 2.04 9.02
N THR A 62 -10.02 1.62 10.21
CA THR A 62 -9.20 0.80 11.10
C THR A 62 -9.93 -0.43 11.59
N GLY A 63 -9.20 -1.54 11.71
CA GLY A 63 -9.64 -2.75 12.39
C GLY A 63 -8.61 -3.17 13.43
N ARG A 64 -9.09 -3.76 14.53
CA ARG A 64 -8.23 -4.17 15.65
C ARG A 64 -8.64 -5.53 16.16
N ASP A 65 -7.66 -6.40 16.42
CA ASP A 65 -7.92 -7.72 17.01
C ASP A 65 -6.65 -8.24 17.72
N GLY A 66 -6.76 -8.55 19.02
CA GLY A 66 -5.68 -9.21 19.77
C GLY A 66 -4.31 -8.52 19.70
N GLY A 67 -4.30 -7.18 19.71
CA GLY A 67 -3.08 -6.36 19.59
C GLY A 67 -2.65 -6.03 18.16
N VAL A 68 -3.24 -6.65 17.15
CA VAL A 68 -3.04 -6.28 15.74
C VAL A 68 -3.89 -5.06 15.42
N THR A 69 -3.32 -4.09 14.71
CA THR A 69 -4.05 -2.96 14.12
C THR A 69 -3.86 -2.98 12.62
N ALA A 70 -4.95 -2.90 11.86
CA ALA A 70 -4.94 -2.69 10.41
C ALA A 70 -5.50 -1.30 10.10
N THR A 71 -4.77 -0.50 9.34
CA THR A 71 -5.18 0.79 8.79
C THR A 71 -5.30 0.65 7.29
N VAL A 72 -6.45 1.04 6.73
CA VAL A 72 -6.78 0.81 5.33
C VAL A 72 -7.30 2.08 4.68
N THR A 73 -6.73 2.44 3.53
CA THR A 73 -7.26 3.47 2.63
C THR A 73 -7.84 2.78 1.40
N THR A 74 -9.08 3.13 1.03
CA THR A 74 -9.80 2.50 -0.08
C THR A 74 -10.26 3.51 -1.12
N GLY A 75 -9.82 3.32 -2.35
CA GLY A 75 -10.38 3.90 -3.56
C GLY A 75 -10.89 2.80 -4.47
N LEU A 76 -12.20 2.58 -4.54
CA LEU A 76 -12.80 1.42 -5.23
C LEU A 76 -13.48 1.81 -6.57
N GLY A 77 -13.07 2.94 -7.14
CA GLY A 77 -13.57 3.45 -8.41
C GLY A 77 -13.13 2.63 -9.62
N VAL A 78 -11.92 2.05 -9.56
CA VAL A 78 -11.42 1.05 -10.51
C VAL A 78 -11.10 -0.21 -9.72
N ARG A 79 -11.84 -1.29 -9.97
CA ARG A 79 -11.75 -2.57 -9.24
C ARG A 79 -12.03 -3.73 -10.18
N GLY A 80 -11.51 -4.90 -9.86
CA GLY A 80 -11.72 -6.09 -10.69
C GLY A 80 -11.13 -7.36 -10.11
N TRP A 81 -11.21 -8.43 -10.89
CA TRP A 81 -10.61 -9.72 -10.59
C TRP A 81 -9.14 -9.75 -11.03
N ALA A 82 -8.25 -10.23 -10.15
CA ALA A 82 -6.81 -10.32 -10.42
C ALA A 82 -6.50 -11.27 -11.60
N ALA A 83 -7.31 -12.31 -11.78
CA ALA A 83 -7.23 -13.26 -12.90
C ALA A 83 -8.29 -12.98 -13.97
N ALA A 84 -8.62 -11.72 -14.23
CA ALA A 84 -9.48 -11.36 -15.34
C ALA A 84 -8.78 -11.68 -16.68
N PRO A 85 -9.54 -12.14 -17.71
CA PRO A 85 -8.96 -12.36 -19.03
C PRO A 85 -8.39 -11.06 -19.58
N GLU A 86 -7.28 -11.15 -20.33
CA GLU A 86 -6.77 -10.00 -21.08
C GLU A 86 -7.89 -9.47 -21.99
N THR A 87 -8.34 -8.25 -21.72
CA THR A 87 -9.25 -7.58 -22.64
C THR A 87 -8.43 -7.17 -23.85
N THR A 88 -8.71 -7.75 -25.01
CA THR A 88 -8.16 -7.29 -26.30
C THR A 88 -8.71 -5.89 -26.59
N ALA A 89 -8.06 -4.86 -26.06
CA ALA A 89 -8.30 -3.49 -26.48
C ALA A 89 -7.73 -3.31 -27.91
N PRO A 90 -8.42 -2.57 -28.81
CA PRO A 90 -7.86 -2.26 -30.13
C PRO A 90 -6.54 -1.50 -29.97
N GLU A 91 -5.54 -1.86 -30.79
CA GLU A 91 -4.18 -1.32 -30.82
C GLU A 91 -4.16 0.21 -30.96
N SER A 92 -4.19 0.96 -29.86
CA SER A 92 -3.82 2.39 -29.90
C SER A 92 -3.14 2.91 -28.64
N LEU A 93 -2.73 2.05 -27.70
CA LEU A 93 -1.98 2.46 -26.49
C LEU A 93 -0.78 1.56 -26.17
N ALA A 94 -0.35 0.71 -27.11
CA ALA A 94 0.86 -0.10 -26.96
C ALA A 94 2.11 0.71 -27.32
N SER A 95 2.54 1.57 -26.42
CA SER A 95 3.95 1.94 -26.26
C SER A 95 4.11 2.65 -24.93
N GLN A 96 4.66 1.93 -23.96
CA GLN A 96 5.52 2.42 -22.88
C GLN A 96 5.75 1.28 -21.90
N THR A 97 6.68 0.37 -22.21
CA THR A 97 7.46 -0.36 -21.21
C THR A 97 8.75 -0.82 -21.87
N ALA A 98 9.84 -0.12 -21.56
CA ALA A 98 11.19 -0.70 -21.59
C ALA A 98 11.82 -0.35 -20.24
N ALA A 99 11.96 -1.36 -19.39
CA ALA A 99 12.73 -1.24 -18.15
C ALA A 99 14.22 -1.15 -18.48
N PRO A 100 15.03 -0.34 -17.78
CA PRO A 100 16.48 -0.47 -17.84
C PRO A 100 16.96 -1.54 -16.85
N GLU A 101 17.94 -2.32 -17.31
CA GLU A 101 18.58 -3.43 -16.61
C GLU A 101 19.41 -2.95 -15.40
N CYS A 102 19.40 -3.74 -14.33
CA CYS A 102 20.04 -3.46 -13.05
C CYS A 102 21.55 -3.78 -13.12
N ALA A 103 22.39 -2.78 -12.87
CA ALA A 103 23.82 -2.95 -12.67
C ALA A 103 24.11 -3.41 -11.24
N THR A 104 24.91 -4.47 -11.10
CA THR A 104 25.45 -5.00 -9.85
C THR A 104 26.65 -4.19 -9.37
N ASP A 105 26.76 -3.97 -8.06
CA ASP A 105 28.08 -3.98 -7.39
C ASP A 105 27.98 -4.37 -5.90
N GLU A 106 28.84 -5.30 -5.49
CA GLU A 106 29.22 -5.62 -4.10
C GLU A 106 30.36 -4.64 -3.69
N THR A 107 30.70 -4.24 -2.46
CA THR A 107 30.72 -4.80 -1.10
C THR A 107 31.01 -3.60 -0.16
N ALA A 108 30.63 -3.65 1.12
CA ALA A 108 31.50 -3.24 2.25
C ALA A 108 30.84 -3.53 3.61
N THR A 109 31.63 -4.15 4.49
CA THR A 109 31.38 -4.42 5.91
C THR A 109 31.45 -3.16 6.76
N GLY A 110 30.61 -3.07 7.80
CA GLY A 110 30.69 -2.04 8.83
C GLY A 110 29.76 -2.36 10.01
N GLU A 111 30.35 -2.41 11.20
CA GLU A 111 29.73 -2.77 12.49
C GLU A 111 28.68 -1.77 13.00
N THR A 112 27.75 -2.31 13.78
CA THR A 112 26.47 -1.75 14.27
C THR A 112 26.63 -0.79 15.46
N PRO A 113 25.70 0.16 15.62
CA PRO A 113 25.14 0.43 16.94
C PRO A 113 23.63 0.16 16.95
N THR A 114 23.16 -0.57 17.96
CA THR A 114 21.75 -0.85 18.24
C THR A 114 21.02 0.42 18.66
N PRO A 115 19.94 0.87 17.98
CA PRO A 115 18.97 1.77 18.56
C PRO A 115 17.85 0.97 19.26
N GLU A 116 17.26 1.57 20.28
CA GLU A 116 16.07 1.05 20.95
C GLU A 116 14.88 1.06 19.97
N THR A 117 14.23 -0.10 19.83
CA THR A 117 13.15 -0.36 18.85
C THR A 117 11.82 0.26 19.30
N THR A 118 11.47 1.40 18.70
CA THR A 118 10.09 1.89 18.61
C THR A 118 9.44 1.35 17.33
N ALA A 119 8.18 0.92 17.40
CA ALA A 119 7.41 0.51 16.22
C ALA A 119 7.37 1.66 15.18
N PRO A 120 7.40 1.36 13.87
CA PRO A 120 7.45 2.41 12.85
C PRO A 120 6.23 3.32 12.94
N GLU A 121 6.46 4.62 12.82
CA GLU A 121 5.40 5.62 12.78
C GLU A 121 4.64 5.51 11.44
N PHE A 122 3.31 5.48 11.51
CA PHE A 122 2.44 5.54 10.35
C PHE A 122 2.04 7.00 10.09
N VAL A 123 2.45 7.53 8.93
CA VAL A 123 2.11 8.87 8.50
C VAL A 123 1.21 8.80 7.28
N ALA A 124 0.04 9.44 7.36
CA ALA A 124 -0.79 9.74 6.21
C ALA A 124 -0.52 11.19 5.81
N ALA A 125 0.18 11.40 4.70
CA ALA A 125 0.54 12.74 4.24
C ALA A 125 -0.24 13.11 2.98
N GLU A 126 -0.74 14.33 2.95
CA GLU A 126 -1.32 14.93 1.76
C GLU A 126 -0.20 15.63 0.99
N THR A 127 -0.06 15.35 -0.31
CA THR A 127 0.80 16.20 -1.13
C THR A 127 0.16 17.57 -1.29
N PRO A 128 0.91 18.68 -1.07
CA PRO A 128 0.40 19.99 -1.41
C PRO A 128 0.03 20.01 -2.90
N THR A 129 -1.19 20.45 -3.19
CA THR A 129 -1.65 20.58 -4.57
C THR A 129 -0.76 21.61 -5.27
N PRO A 130 -0.11 21.30 -6.41
CA PRO A 130 0.56 22.35 -7.15
C PRO A 130 -0.49 23.40 -7.54
N GLU A 131 -0.22 24.68 -7.27
CA GLU A 131 -1.03 25.77 -7.79
C GLU A 131 -1.11 25.61 -9.31
N THR A 132 -2.30 25.24 -9.79
CA THR A 132 -2.53 25.08 -11.23
C THR A 132 -2.46 26.48 -11.83
N PRO A 133 -1.50 26.79 -12.73
CA PRO A 133 -1.57 28.05 -13.46
C PRO A 133 -2.89 28.08 -14.21
N ALA A 134 -3.53 29.26 -14.27
CA ALA A 134 -4.82 29.45 -14.91
C ALA A 134 -4.83 28.73 -16.27
N PRO A 135 -5.89 27.95 -16.59
CA PRO A 135 -5.90 27.13 -17.79
C PRO A 135 -5.73 28.02 -19.03
N GLU A 136 -4.72 27.70 -19.83
CA GLU A 136 -4.59 28.22 -21.19
C GLU A 136 -5.88 27.90 -21.95
N PRO A 137 -6.48 28.85 -22.72
CA PRO A 137 -7.80 28.65 -23.28
C PRO A 137 -7.81 27.40 -24.18
N ALA A 138 -8.67 26.45 -23.81
CA ALA A 138 -8.77 25.15 -24.46
C ALA A 138 -9.07 25.30 -25.95
N ALA A 139 -8.35 24.53 -26.78
CA ALA A 139 -8.73 24.32 -28.17
C ALA A 139 -10.17 23.79 -28.22
N PRO A 140 -11.04 24.27 -29.14
CA PRO A 140 -12.44 23.89 -29.17
C PRO A 140 -12.57 22.39 -29.49
N GLY A 141 -13.12 21.61 -28.55
CA GLY A 141 -13.47 20.20 -28.74
C GLY A 141 -13.01 19.20 -27.67
N MET A 142 -12.24 19.60 -26.65
CA MET A 142 -11.89 18.73 -25.53
C MET A 142 -12.85 18.93 -24.35
N GLU A 143 -13.72 17.96 -24.10
CA GLU A 143 -14.48 17.92 -22.84
C GLU A 143 -13.52 17.77 -21.66
N PRO A 144 -13.79 18.42 -20.51
CA PRO A 144 -12.98 18.25 -19.31
C PRO A 144 -13.00 16.79 -18.90
N ARG A 145 -11.84 16.12 -18.98
CA ARG A 145 -11.69 14.75 -18.50
C ARG A 145 -11.94 14.76 -17.00
N THR A 146 -13.04 14.15 -16.57
CA THR A 146 -13.28 13.88 -15.15
C THR A 146 -12.06 13.10 -14.62
N PRO A 147 -11.47 13.50 -13.48
CA PRO A 147 -10.31 12.79 -12.93
C PRO A 147 -10.69 11.32 -12.73
N PRO A 148 -9.81 10.38 -13.12
CA PRO A 148 -10.10 8.96 -12.98
C PRO A 148 -10.37 8.65 -11.51
N ARG A 149 -11.46 7.91 -11.24
CA ARG A 149 -11.80 7.52 -9.87
C ARG A 149 -10.66 6.68 -9.29
N PRO A 150 -10.27 6.88 -8.02
CA PRO A 150 -9.19 6.12 -7.41
C PRO A 150 -9.42 4.60 -7.46
N GLY A 151 -8.36 3.83 -7.68
CA GLY A 151 -8.36 2.37 -7.79
C GLY A 151 -7.22 1.75 -6.99
N THR A 152 -7.33 1.79 -5.66
CA THR A 152 -6.31 1.35 -4.70
C THR A 152 -6.94 0.84 -3.41
N VAL A 153 -6.36 -0.23 -2.84
CA VAL A 153 -6.57 -0.62 -1.44
C VAL A 153 -5.19 -0.75 -0.80
N ASN A 154 -4.81 0.26 -0.03
CA ASN A 154 -3.56 0.29 0.73
C ASN A 154 -3.83 -0.18 2.15
N ILE A 155 -3.13 -1.23 2.59
CA ILE A 155 -3.30 -1.89 3.88
C ILE A 155 -1.99 -1.81 4.66
N VAL A 156 -2.02 -1.23 5.85
CA VAL A 156 -0.91 -1.25 6.81
C VAL A 156 -1.34 -2.02 8.04
N VAL A 157 -0.63 -3.11 8.35
CA VAL A 157 -0.86 -3.96 9.51
C VAL A 157 0.32 -3.81 10.47
N VAL A 158 0.03 -3.51 11.74
CA VAL A 158 1.02 -3.43 12.81
C VAL A 158 0.74 -4.53 13.83
N LEU A 159 1.76 -5.33 14.13
CA LEU A 159 1.73 -6.41 15.12
C LEU A 159 2.61 -6.08 16.34
N PRO A 160 2.25 -6.57 17.53
CA PRO A 160 3.04 -6.38 18.74
C PRO A 160 4.11 -7.49 18.93
N VAL A 161 4.24 -8.43 17.99
CA VAL A 161 5.19 -9.55 18.07
C VAL A 161 6.07 -9.62 16.84
N ALA A 162 7.30 -10.07 17.02
CA ALA A 162 8.18 -10.36 15.91
C ALA A 162 7.68 -11.55 15.09
N LEU A 163 7.89 -11.49 13.78
CA LEU A 163 7.57 -12.55 12.82
C LEU A 163 8.85 -12.97 12.11
N SER A 164 9.01 -14.26 11.82
CA SER A 164 10.04 -14.73 10.88
C SER A 164 9.75 -14.21 9.47
N ASP A 165 10.73 -14.27 8.57
CA ASP A 165 10.55 -13.88 7.16
C ASP A 165 9.42 -14.69 6.48
N ALA A 166 9.35 -16.00 6.75
CA ALA A 166 8.29 -16.85 6.25
C ALA A 166 6.91 -16.43 6.80
N ALA A 167 6.84 -16.08 8.09
CA ALA A 167 5.62 -15.59 8.71
C ALA A 167 5.21 -14.22 8.16
N LEU A 168 6.16 -13.32 7.88
CA LEU A 168 5.88 -12.04 7.23
C LEU A 168 5.24 -12.22 5.85
N VAL A 169 5.75 -13.14 5.03
CA VAL A 169 5.16 -13.47 3.72
C VAL A 169 3.76 -14.07 3.89
N ASN A 170 3.58 -14.99 4.85
CA ASN A 170 2.26 -15.55 5.17
C ASN A 170 1.27 -14.48 5.66
N ALA A 171 1.74 -13.47 6.40
CA ALA A 171 0.90 -12.37 6.87
C ALA A 171 0.36 -11.53 5.70
N VAL A 172 1.20 -11.25 4.69
CA VAL A 172 0.77 -10.54 3.47
C VAL A 172 -0.29 -11.34 2.70
N ALA A 173 -0.09 -12.66 2.57
CA ALA A 173 -1.10 -13.54 1.95
C ALA A 173 -2.42 -13.52 2.74
N THR A 174 -2.34 -13.64 4.07
CA THR A 174 -3.51 -13.60 4.97
C THR A 174 -4.28 -12.28 4.89
N ALA A 175 -3.56 -11.15 4.85
CA ALA A 175 -4.18 -9.84 4.67
C ALA A 175 -4.86 -9.73 3.30
N THR A 176 -4.27 -10.31 2.26
CA THR A 176 -4.85 -10.34 0.91
C THR A 176 -6.13 -11.17 0.85
N GLU A 177 -6.14 -12.37 1.44
CA GLU A 177 -7.34 -13.21 1.55
C GLU A 177 -8.46 -12.50 2.32
N ALA A 178 -8.13 -11.88 3.45
CA ALA A 178 -9.09 -11.13 4.27
C ALA A 178 -9.67 -9.91 3.53
N LYS A 179 -8.85 -9.21 2.73
CA LYS A 179 -9.31 -8.12 1.86
C LYS A 179 -10.31 -8.63 0.83
N VAL A 180 -9.99 -9.71 0.12
CA VAL A 180 -10.89 -10.30 -0.88
C VAL A 180 -12.21 -10.70 -0.23
N GLN A 181 -12.16 -11.39 0.90
CA GLN A 181 -13.35 -11.75 1.65
C GLN A 181 -14.19 -10.52 2.03
N ALA A 182 -13.55 -9.46 2.53
CA ALA A 182 -14.24 -8.22 2.90
C ALA A 182 -14.89 -7.50 1.71
N LEU A 183 -14.26 -7.51 0.53
CA LEU A 183 -14.83 -6.93 -0.69
C LEU A 183 -16.06 -7.72 -1.15
N LEU A 184 -16.00 -9.06 -1.12
CA LEU A 184 -17.14 -9.93 -1.42
C LEU A 184 -18.28 -9.76 -0.41
N ASP A 185 -17.95 -9.70 0.89
CA ASP A 185 -18.91 -9.42 1.96
C ASP A 185 -19.47 -7.99 1.84
N ALA A 186 -18.75 -7.07 1.20
CA ALA A 186 -19.23 -5.75 0.80
C ALA A 186 -20.08 -5.78 -0.48
N GLY A 187 -20.39 -6.94 -1.04
CA GLY A 187 -21.20 -7.07 -2.26
C GLY A 187 -20.48 -6.60 -3.53
N LEU A 188 -19.16 -6.49 -3.50
CA LEU A 188 -18.34 -6.09 -4.65
C LEU A 188 -17.78 -7.34 -5.34
N ASP A 189 -17.99 -7.42 -6.64
CA ASP A 189 -17.47 -8.52 -7.48
C ASP A 189 -16.03 -8.24 -7.93
N CYS A 190 -15.09 -8.27 -6.98
CA CYS A 190 -13.69 -8.01 -7.25
C CYS A 190 -12.78 -8.62 -6.18
N SER A 191 -11.54 -8.94 -6.55
CA SER A 191 -10.49 -9.32 -5.59
C SER A 191 -9.67 -8.13 -5.08
N GLY A 192 -9.83 -6.96 -5.68
CA GLY A 192 -9.05 -5.78 -5.35
C GLY A 192 -9.07 -4.74 -6.46
N THR A 193 -7.99 -3.96 -6.50
CA THR A 193 -7.78 -2.88 -7.47
C THR A 193 -6.39 -2.97 -8.11
N PRO A 194 -6.13 -2.26 -9.23
CA PRO A 194 -4.86 -2.37 -9.95
C PRO A 194 -3.61 -2.01 -9.15
N THR A 195 -3.73 -1.12 -8.17
CA THR A 195 -2.59 -0.63 -7.37
C THR A 195 -2.81 -0.87 -5.88
N ASP A 196 -3.31 -2.06 -5.53
CA ASP A 196 -3.35 -2.49 -4.13
C ASP A 196 -1.93 -2.61 -3.56
N ALA A 197 -1.76 -2.24 -2.29
CA ALA A 197 -0.50 -2.44 -1.58
C ALA A 197 -0.70 -2.90 -0.14
N VAL A 198 0.21 -3.74 0.35
CA VAL A 198 0.16 -4.31 1.70
C VAL A 198 1.49 -4.10 2.40
N CYS A 199 1.42 -3.67 3.65
CA CYS A 199 2.54 -3.45 4.56
C CYS A 199 2.28 -4.18 5.88
N VAL A 200 3.19 -5.06 6.29
CA VAL A 200 3.14 -5.75 7.58
C VAL A 200 4.35 -5.35 8.41
N ALA A 201 4.10 -4.58 9.47
CA ALA A 201 5.08 -4.11 10.43
C ALA A 201 5.00 -4.95 11.71
N ALA A 202 6.15 -5.42 12.14
CA ALA A 202 6.35 -6.22 13.34
C ALA A 202 7.70 -5.83 13.95
N PRO A 203 7.87 -5.95 15.27
CA PRO A 203 9.18 -5.86 15.93
C PRO A 203 10.24 -6.72 15.23
N GLU A 204 11.50 -6.29 15.31
CA GLU A 204 12.61 -7.10 14.83
C GLU A 204 12.71 -8.42 15.65
N PRO A 205 12.94 -9.56 14.98
CA PRO A 205 13.16 -10.83 15.67
C PRO A 205 14.36 -10.77 16.63
N GLY A 206 14.17 -11.25 17.85
CA GLY A 206 15.26 -11.48 18.79
C GLY A 206 16.02 -12.79 18.48
N PRO A 207 16.92 -13.22 19.37
CA PRO A 207 17.71 -14.45 19.19
C PRO A 207 16.87 -15.72 19.05
N ASP A 208 15.69 -15.76 19.69
CA ASP A 208 14.73 -16.87 19.60
C ASP A 208 13.92 -16.88 18.28
N GLY A 209 14.22 -15.94 17.38
CA GLY A 209 13.47 -15.68 16.17
C GLY A 209 12.18 -14.92 16.44
N GLY A 210 11.27 -14.98 15.46
CA GLY A 210 9.90 -14.49 15.58
C GLY A 210 8.92 -15.65 15.44
N GLU A 211 7.63 -15.36 15.57
CA GLU A 211 6.58 -16.33 15.31
C GLU A 211 6.80 -16.99 13.93
N PRO A 212 6.79 -18.32 13.84
CA PRO A 212 7.15 -19.03 12.62
C PRO A 212 6.05 -19.00 11.57
N PHE A 213 4.80 -18.68 11.96
CA PHE A 213 3.64 -18.70 11.08
C PHE A 213 2.73 -17.51 11.32
N ALA A 214 2.17 -16.97 10.23
CA ALA A 214 1.12 -15.97 10.29
C ALA A 214 -0.01 -16.24 9.27
N GLY A 215 -0.24 -17.50 8.90
CA GLY A 215 -1.39 -17.91 8.07
C GLY A 215 -2.73 -17.83 8.83
N PRO A 216 -3.90 -17.87 8.15
CA PRO A 216 -5.21 -17.57 8.75
C PRO A 216 -5.63 -18.47 9.94
N ARG A 217 -4.99 -19.64 10.09
CA ARG A 217 -5.24 -20.60 11.19
C ARG A 217 -4.23 -20.50 12.34
N SER A 218 -3.16 -19.72 12.18
CA SER A 218 -2.22 -19.41 13.26
C SER A 218 -2.82 -18.37 14.22
N PRO A 219 -2.34 -18.27 15.48
CA PRO A 219 -2.81 -17.29 16.43
C PRO A 219 -2.75 -15.85 15.90
N TRP A 220 -1.62 -15.44 15.33
CA TRP A 220 -1.42 -14.09 14.81
C TRP A 220 -2.06 -13.87 13.44
N GLY A 221 -1.98 -14.85 12.54
CA GLY A 221 -2.64 -14.73 11.23
C GLY A 221 -4.15 -14.61 11.32
N ALA A 222 -4.80 -15.33 12.24
CA ALA A 222 -6.25 -15.17 12.45
C ALA A 222 -6.63 -13.76 12.94
N ARG A 223 -5.76 -13.11 13.74
CA ARG A 223 -5.94 -11.73 14.21
C ARG A 223 -5.74 -10.73 13.08
N ILE A 224 -4.69 -10.91 12.27
CA ILE A 224 -4.46 -10.15 11.04
C ILE A 224 -5.69 -10.22 10.14
N ALA A 225 -6.19 -11.43 9.87
CA ALA A 225 -7.35 -11.62 9.01
C ALA A 225 -8.57 -10.85 9.50
N ARG A 226 -8.92 -10.96 10.79
CA ARG A 226 -10.08 -10.24 11.36
C ARG A 226 -9.89 -8.72 11.36
N ALA A 227 -8.70 -8.23 11.70
CA ALA A 227 -8.41 -6.80 11.70
C ALA A 227 -8.48 -6.21 10.29
N VAL A 228 -7.86 -6.86 9.30
CA VAL A 228 -7.88 -6.43 7.90
C VAL A 228 -9.28 -6.51 7.33
N HIS A 229 -9.99 -7.61 7.54
CA HIS A 229 -11.36 -7.78 7.07
C HIS A 229 -12.27 -6.66 7.58
N ALA A 230 -12.24 -6.38 8.88
CA ALA A 230 -13.05 -5.33 9.48
C ALA A 230 -12.75 -3.94 8.90
N ALA A 231 -11.48 -3.61 8.70
CA ALA A 231 -11.06 -2.34 8.13
C ALA A 231 -11.51 -2.22 6.66
N VAL A 232 -11.18 -3.20 5.82
CA VAL A 232 -11.54 -3.20 4.39
C VAL A 232 -13.05 -3.16 4.22
N LEU A 233 -13.81 -3.94 5.00
CA LEU A 233 -15.27 -3.95 4.93
C LEU A 233 -15.86 -2.59 5.29
N ALA A 234 -15.29 -1.90 6.29
CA ALA A 234 -15.72 -0.55 6.64
C ALA A 234 -15.45 0.45 5.49
N GLY A 235 -14.26 0.40 4.88
CA GLY A 235 -13.90 1.27 3.75
C GLY A 235 -14.66 0.97 2.46
N ALA A 236 -15.12 -0.28 2.27
CA ALA A 236 -15.84 -0.71 1.08
C ALA A 236 -17.34 -0.35 1.09
N ARG A 237 -17.96 -0.14 2.26
CA ARG A 237 -19.41 0.13 2.38
C ARG A 237 -19.90 1.33 1.55
N PRO A 238 -19.21 2.50 1.52
CA PRO A 238 -19.62 3.63 0.69
C PRO A 238 -19.66 3.30 -0.82
N ALA A 239 -18.84 2.36 -1.27
CA ALA A 239 -18.75 2.00 -2.69
C ALA A 239 -19.93 1.15 -3.19
N ARG A 240 -20.76 0.58 -2.29
CA ARG A 240 -21.97 -0.18 -2.68
C ARG A 240 -23.00 0.64 -3.45
N GLY A 241 -23.06 1.96 -3.23
CA GLY A 241 -23.99 2.86 -3.92
C GLY A 241 -23.47 3.39 -5.26
N LEU A 242 -22.26 3.01 -5.67
CA LEU A 242 -21.59 3.50 -6.89
C LEU A 242 -21.69 2.52 -8.07
N SER A 243 -22.41 1.40 -7.92
CA SER A 243 -22.64 0.37 -8.95
C SER A 243 -23.85 0.68 -9.81
#